data_AF-A0A1I4T0A4-F1
#
_entry.id   AF-A0A1I4T0A4-F1
#
_cell.length_a   1.000
_cell.length_b   1.000
_cell.length_c   1.000
_cell.angle_alpha   90.00
_cell.angle_beta   90.00
_cell.angle_gamma   90.00
#
_symmetry.space_group_name_H-M   'P 1'
#
loop_
_entity.id
_entity.type
_entity.pdbx_description
1 polymer ?
#
loop_
_entity_poly.entity_id
_entity_poly.type
_entity_poly.pdbx_seq_one_letter_code
_entity_poly.pdbx_strand_id
1 'polypeptide(L)'
;MSTLAVVLLVAAALVVVVALTVWSLTRVRRLHRLHVRVGAARGGLATALERRAEVALRIADVPGAAGSGRLRAAATTARSGAAPTPGGHDPAGAREARETAENVLTRELAAVDRAGLPAPLAAELRDAQQLVVLARRVHNDAVRDTRVLRSRRLVRWFHLYGTAPEPVYFEIADPEPAAGPGGADVESGRHPTAM
;
A
#
# COMPACT_ATOMS: atom_id res chain seq x y z
N MET A 1 43.80 19.95 -35.66
CA MET A 1 43.41 18.67 -35.03
C MET A 1 43.69 17.57 -36.04
N SER A 2 44.42 16.51 -35.67
CA SER A 2 44.70 15.40 -36.58
C SER A 2 43.41 14.62 -36.89
N THR A 3 43.28 14.08 -38.11
CA THR A 3 42.13 13.24 -38.52
C THR A 3 41.90 12.07 -37.56
N LEU A 4 42.97 11.47 -37.04
CA LEU A 4 42.92 10.47 -35.98
C LEU A 4 42.25 10.98 -34.71
N ALA A 5 42.56 12.21 -34.27
CA ALA A 5 41.91 12.80 -33.10
C ALA A 5 40.40 13.01 -33.32
N VAL A 6 39.99 13.40 -34.54
CA VAL A 6 38.57 13.55 -34.89
C VAL A 6 37.87 12.19 -34.88
N VAL A 7 38.47 11.16 -35.51
CA VAL A 7 37.91 9.80 -35.53
C VAL A 7 37.77 9.23 -34.12
N LEU A 8 38.79 9.39 -33.27
CA LEU A 8 38.74 8.95 -31.87
C LEU A 8 37.65 9.67 -31.08
N LEU A 9 37.47 10.98 -31.29
CA LEU A 9 36.43 11.76 -30.62
C LEU A 9 35.02 11.32 -31.06
N VAL A 10 34.82 11.08 -32.36
CA VAL A 10 33.55 10.56 -32.89
C VAL A 10 33.27 9.16 -32.36
N ALA A 11 34.27 8.27 -32.34
CA ALA A 11 34.13 6.93 -31.78
C ALA A 11 33.79 6.97 -30.28
N ALA A 12 34.48 7.80 -29.51
CA ALA A 12 34.19 7.99 -28.08
C ALA A 12 32.77 8.54 -27.86
N ALA A 13 32.34 9.52 -28.66
CA ALA A 13 30.98 10.04 -28.61
C ALA A 13 29.94 8.95 -28.92
N LEU A 14 30.18 8.11 -29.93
CA LEU A 14 29.31 6.99 -30.28
C LEU A 14 29.20 5.99 -29.11
N VAL A 15 30.31 5.63 -28.48
CA VAL A 15 30.34 4.73 -27.31
C VAL A 15 29.51 5.33 -26.16
N VAL A 16 29.66 6.63 -25.90
CA VAL A 16 28.86 7.34 -24.88
C VAL A 16 27.38 7.30 -25.21
N VAL A 17 26.98 7.54 -26.46
CA VAL A 17 25.57 7.48 -26.89
C VAL A 17 24.99 6.07 -26.70
N VAL A 18 25.72 5.03 -27.09
CA VAL A 18 25.30 3.63 -26.90
C VAL A 18 25.14 3.32 -25.41
N ALA A 19 26.12 3.71 -24.59
CA ALA A 19 26.05 3.50 -23.14
C ALA A 19 24.85 4.21 -22.50
N LEU A 20 24.58 5.46 -22.88
CA LEU A 20 23.40 6.21 -22.41
C LEU A 20 22.09 5.57 -22.85
N THR A 21 22.04 5.05 -24.08
CA THR A 21 20.85 4.37 -24.62
C THR A 21 20.55 3.09 -23.84
N VAL A 22 21.55 2.22 -23.65
CA VAL A 22 21.41 0.99 -22.87
C VAL A 22 20.99 1.32 -21.43
N TRP A 23 21.64 2.30 -20.81
CA TRP A 23 21.32 2.75 -19.47
C TRP A 23 19.86 3.25 -19.35
N SER A 24 19.39 4.05 -20.30
CA SER A 24 18.00 4.53 -20.35
C SER A 24 16.98 3.38 -20.47
N LEU A 25 17.23 2.45 -21.40
CA LEU A 25 16.35 1.29 -21.63
C LEU A 25 16.21 0.41 -20.38
N THR A 26 17.30 0.16 -19.64
CA THR A 26 17.23 -0.61 -18.39
C THR A 26 16.39 0.09 -17.31
N ARG A 27 16.48 1.43 -17.24
CA ARG A 27 15.70 2.24 -16.28
C ARG A 27 14.21 2.24 -16.61
N VAL A 28 13.85 2.40 -17.89
CA VAL A 28 12.44 2.35 -18.33
C VAL A 28 11.83 0.98 -18.02
N ARG A 29 12.54 -0.12 -18.31
CA ARG A 29 12.06 -1.48 -17.98
C ARG A 29 11.87 -1.69 -16.48
N ARG A 30 12.83 -1.20 -15.65
CA ARG A 30 12.72 -1.27 -14.19
C ARG A 30 11.52 -0.48 -13.68
N LEU A 31 11.30 0.71 -14.23
CA LEU A 31 10.19 1.57 -13.84
C LEU A 31 8.84 0.96 -14.25
N HIS A 32 8.74 0.38 -15.44
CA HIS A 32 7.53 -0.32 -15.89
C HIS A 32 7.18 -1.49 -14.95
N ARG A 33 8.16 -2.33 -14.59
CA ARG A 33 7.95 -3.43 -13.63
C ARG A 33 7.44 -2.95 -12.28
N LEU A 34 7.93 -1.81 -11.78
CA LEU A 34 7.44 -1.24 -10.53
C LEU A 34 6.00 -0.74 -10.64
N HIS A 35 5.62 -0.11 -11.76
CA HIS A 35 4.22 0.31 -11.97
C HIS A 35 3.27 -0.89 -12.02
N VAL A 36 3.65 -1.95 -12.72
CA VAL A 36 2.87 -3.21 -12.75
C VAL A 36 2.76 -3.79 -11.34
N ARG A 37 3.85 -3.82 -10.57
CA ARG A 37 3.86 -4.33 -9.19
C ARG A 37 2.96 -3.50 -8.27
N VAL A 38 2.99 -2.18 -8.35
CA VAL A 38 2.10 -1.30 -7.57
C VAL A 38 0.64 -1.52 -7.99
N GLY A 39 0.38 -1.68 -9.29
CA GLY A 39 -0.93 -2.05 -9.83
C GLY A 39 -1.47 -3.34 -9.21
N ALA A 40 -0.68 -4.40 -9.28
CA ALA A 40 -1.01 -5.71 -8.71
C ALA A 40 -1.21 -5.64 -7.18
N ALA A 41 -0.33 -4.95 -6.46
CA ALA A 41 -0.43 -4.80 -5.00
C ALA A 41 -1.69 -4.02 -4.59
N ARG A 42 -2.08 -2.98 -5.36
CA ARG A 42 -3.33 -2.26 -5.17
C ARG A 42 -4.54 -3.17 -5.37
N GLY A 43 -4.54 -3.99 -6.42
CA GLY A 43 -5.60 -4.97 -6.67
C GLY A 43 -5.74 -5.98 -5.54
N GLY A 44 -4.61 -6.54 -5.07
CA GLY A 44 -4.60 -7.47 -3.94
C GLY A 44 -5.12 -6.85 -2.64
N LEU A 45 -4.77 -5.58 -2.36
CA LEU A 45 -5.31 -4.84 -1.23
C LEU A 45 -6.82 -4.63 -1.35
N ALA A 46 -7.33 -4.25 -2.53
CA ALA A 46 -8.76 -4.08 -2.75
C ALA A 46 -9.55 -5.38 -2.48
N THR A 47 -9.06 -6.52 -3.00
CA THR A 47 -9.66 -7.84 -2.75
C THR A 47 -9.63 -8.22 -1.27
N ALA A 48 -8.54 -7.93 -0.56
CA ALA A 48 -8.43 -8.21 0.87
C ALA A 48 -9.46 -7.40 1.69
N LEU A 49 -9.63 -6.12 1.37
CA LEU A 49 -10.61 -5.25 2.02
C LEU A 49 -12.06 -5.68 1.74
N GLU A 50 -12.35 -6.04 0.48
CA GLU A 50 -13.65 -6.56 0.07
C GLU A 50 -14.02 -7.83 0.84
N ARG A 51 -13.10 -8.79 0.90
CA ARG A 51 -13.28 -10.02 1.67
C ARG A 51 -13.54 -9.73 3.15
N ARG A 52 -12.82 -8.78 3.76
CA ARG A 52 -13.05 -8.37 5.16
C ARG A 52 -14.46 -7.79 5.36
N ALA A 53 -14.93 -6.96 4.43
CA ALA A 53 -16.27 -6.39 4.49
C ALA A 53 -17.36 -7.47 4.31
N GLU A 54 -17.16 -8.46 3.44
CA GLU A 54 -18.07 -9.59 3.28
C GLU A 54 -18.17 -10.43 4.56
N VAL A 55 -17.03 -10.75 5.19
CA VAL A 55 -17.03 -11.45 6.47
C VAL A 55 -17.76 -10.65 7.54
N ALA A 56 -17.56 -9.33 7.60
CA ALA A 56 -18.24 -8.45 8.55
C ALA A 56 -19.77 -8.43 8.34
N LEU A 57 -20.24 -8.48 7.09
CA LEU A 57 -21.68 -8.56 6.79
C LEU A 57 -22.29 -9.86 7.28
N ARG A 58 -21.62 -11.00 7.03
CA ARG A 58 -22.08 -12.30 7.55
C ARG A 58 -22.10 -12.34 9.08
N ILE A 59 -21.15 -11.68 9.74
CA ILE A 59 -21.18 -11.50 11.20
C ILE A 59 -22.40 -10.68 11.63
N ALA A 60 -22.74 -9.62 10.89
CA ALA A 60 -23.93 -8.83 11.16
C ALA A 60 -25.26 -9.59 10.93
N ASP A 61 -25.23 -10.68 10.16
CA ASP A 61 -26.37 -11.58 9.95
C ASP A 61 -26.55 -12.60 11.10
N VAL A 62 -25.57 -12.73 12.01
CA VAL A 62 -25.67 -13.65 13.16
C VAL A 62 -26.75 -13.14 14.13
N PRO A 63 -27.76 -13.97 14.46
CA PRO A 63 -28.82 -13.58 15.38
C PRO A 63 -28.27 -13.23 16.78
N GLY A 64 -28.79 -12.14 17.36
CA GLY A 64 -28.41 -11.73 18.73
C GLY A 64 -27.06 -11.00 18.84
N ALA A 65 -26.33 -10.80 17.73
CA ALA A 65 -25.10 -10.01 17.75
C ALA A 65 -25.42 -8.53 18.08
N ALA A 66 -24.95 -8.07 19.24
CA ALA A 66 -25.06 -6.66 19.63
C ALA A 66 -24.35 -5.77 18.60
N GLY A 67 -24.99 -4.68 18.18
CA GLY A 67 -24.40 -3.74 17.21
C GLY A 67 -24.44 -4.20 15.74
N SER A 68 -25.15 -5.28 15.40
CA SER A 68 -25.29 -5.80 14.03
C SER A 68 -25.67 -4.74 12.99
N GLY A 69 -26.58 -3.81 13.33
CA GLY A 69 -26.97 -2.71 12.44
C GLY A 69 -25.82 -1.74 12.11
N ARG A 70 -25.01 -1.36 13.11
CA ARG A 70 -23.85 -0.47 12.90
C ARG A 70 -22.74 -1.19 12.14
N LEU A 71 -22.48 -2.46 12.47
CA LEU A 71 -21.51 -3.28 11.74
C LEU A 71 -21.91 -3.44 10.27
N ARG A 72 -23.19 -3.71 9.99
CA ARG A 72 -23.70 -3.80 8.61
C ARG A 72 -23.51 -2.48 7.88
N ALA A 73 -23.90 -1.36 8.48
CA ALA A 73 -23.72 -0.03 7.88
C ALA A 73 -22.24 0.24 7.57
N ALA A 74 -21.35 0.06 8.54
CA ALA A 74 -19.91 0.24 8.37
C ALA A 74 -19.34 -0.64 7.25
N ALA A 75 -19.72 -1.92 7.20
CA ALA A 75 -19.26 -2.85 6.17
C ALA A 75 -19.79 -2.48 4.77
N THR A 76 -21.04 -2.03 4.67
CA THR A 76 -21.59 -1.55 3.40
C THR A 76 -20.89 -0.29 2.91
N THR A 77 -20.63 0.68 3.79
CA THR A 77 -19.91 1.92 3.45
C THR A 77 -18.46 1.63 3.05
N ALA A 78 -17.78 0.74 3.79
CA ALA A 78 -16.44 0.29 3.44
C ALA A 78 -16.43 -0.31 2.04
N ARG A 79 -17.36 -1.22 1.72
CA ARG A 79 -17.44 -1.86 0.40
C ARG A 79 -17.79 -0.88 -0.73
N SER A 80 -18.66 0.11 -0.48
CA SER A 80 -19.07 1.11 -1.47
C SER A 80 -18.03 2.19 -1.74
N GLY A 81 -16.97 2.30 -0.93
CA GLY A 81 -15.91 3.27 -1.16
C GLY A 81 -15.24 3.04 -2.52
N ALA A 82 -15.07 4.10 -3.31
CA ALA A 82 -14.52 4.00 -4.66
C ALA A 82 -13.15 3.30 -4.68
N ALA A 83 -12.95 2.40 -5.64
CA ALA A 83 -11.65 1.81 -5.88
C ALA A 83 -10.65 2.91 -6.30
N PRO A 84 -9.40 2.89 -5.80
CA PRO A 84 -8.42 3.88 -6.25
C PRO A 84 -8.21 3.73 -7.76
N THR A 85 -8.28 4.86 -8.48
CA THR A 85 -8.39 4.90 -9.94
C THR A 85 -7.22 4.17 -10.60
N PRO A 86 -7.42 3.41 -11.69
CA PRO A 86 -6.34 2.79 -12.45
C PRO A 86 -5.33 3.86 -12.88
N GLY A 87 -4.13 3.80 -12.31
CA GLY A 87 -3.07 4.79 -12.53
C GLY A 87 -2.56 5.46 -11.26
N GLY A 88 -3.32 5.44 -10.16
CA GLY A 88 -2.92 6.08 -8.90
C GLY A 88 -3.27 7.57 -8.81
N HIS A 89 -4.08 8.08 -9.74
CA HIS A 89 -4.76 9.35 -9.54
C HIS A 89 -5.81 9.15 -8.46
N ASP A 90 -5.85 10.06 -7.48
CA ASP A 90 -6.89 10.11 -6.46
C ASP A 90 -7.70 11.39 -6.67
N PRO A 91 -8.62 11.41 -7.65
CA PRO A 91 -9.45 12.57 -7.88
C PRO A 91 -10.40 12.72 -6.69
N ALA A 92 -10.22 13.79 -5.92
CA ALA A 92 -11.16 14.29 -4.91
C ALA A 92 -11.40 13.38 -3.68
N GLY A 93 -10.33 13.02 -2.95
CA GLY A 93 -10.44 12.46 -1.60
C GLY A 93 -11.09 11.08 -1.52
N ALA A 94 -11.17 10.36 -2.64
CA ALA A 94 -11.73 9.02 -2.71
C ALA A 94 -10.94 8.04 -1.83
N ARG A 95 -9.61 8.20 -1.77
CA ARG A 95 -8.77 7.45 -0.84
C ARG A 95 -9.11 7.76 0.61
N GLU A 96 -9.14 9.03 1.00
CA GLU A 96 -9.39 9.46 2.38
C GLU A 96 -10.78 9.01 2.87
N ALA A 97 -11.78 9.09 2.00
CA ALA A 97 -13.11 8.55 2.26
C ALA A 97 -13.07 7.03 2.46
N ARG A 98 -12.30 6.29 1.65
CA ARG A 98 -12.11 4.84 1.81
C ARG A 98 -11.39 4.52 3.12
N GLU A 99 -10.29 5.19 3.45
CA GLU A 99 -9.56 5.00 4.70
C GLU A 99 -10.46 5.26 5.92
N THR A 100 -11.25 6.34 5.87
CA THR A 100 -12.23 6.66 6.90
C THR A 100 -13.27 5.55 7.05
N ALA A 101 -13.85 5.07 5.96
CA ALA A 101 -14.83 3.99 5.98
C ALA A 101 -14.24 2.68 6.54
N GLU A 102 -13.02 2.33 6.14
CA GLU A 102 -12.33 1.14 6.63
C GLU A 102 -11.93 1.26 8.11
N ASN A 103 -11.61 2.47 8.59
CA ASN A 103 -11.36 2.74 10.00
C ASN A 103 -12.62 2.63 10.84
N VAL A 104 -13.78 3.08 10.33
CA VAL A 104 -15.08 2.86 10.97
C VAL A 104 -15.36 1.35 11.09
N LEU A 105 -15.16 0.60 10.00
CA LEU A 105 -15.33 -0.86 10.01
C LEU A 105 -14.39 -1.54 11.01
N THR A 106 -13.12 -1.13 11.09
CA THR A 106 -12.17 -1.66 12.08
C THR A 106 -12.68 -1.44 13.51
N ARG A 107 -13.26 -0.27 13.83
CA ARG A 107 -13.83 0.02 15.15
C ARG A 107 -15.05 -0.84 15.47
N GLU A 108 -15.99 -0.98 14.54
CA GLU A 108 -17.17 -1.82 14.76
C GLU A 108 -16.79 -3.30 14.91
N LEU A 109 -15.80 -3.79 14.15
CA LEU A 109 -15.26 -5.15 14.29
C LEU A 109 -14.52 -5.38 15.62
N ALA A 110 -13.95 -4.34 16.23
CA ALA A 110 -13.32 -4.44 17.54
C ALA A 110 -14.35 -4.62 18.66
N ALA A 111 -15.58 -4.12 18.47
CA ALA A 111 -16.68 -4.26 19.44
C ALA A 111 -17.43 -5.59 19.34
N VAL A 112 -17.14 -6.43 18.34
CA VAL A 112 -17.78 -7.74 18.17
C VAL A 112 -17.28 -8.73 19.22
N ASP A 113 -18.22 -9.36 19.93
CA ASP A 113 -17.91 -10.49 20.81
C ASP A 113 -17.50 -11.71 19.98
N ARG A 114 -16.19 -11.98 19.93
CA ARG A 114 -15.62 -13.10 19.18
C ARG A 114 -15.90 -14.46 19.82
N ALA A 115 -16.16 -14.51 21.13
CA ALA A 115 -16.43 -15.77 21.84
C ALA A 115 -17.85 -16.28 21.55
N GLY A 116 -18.80 -15.37 21.30
CA GLY A 116 -20.16 -15.68 20.88
C GLY A 116 -20.32 -16.04 19.40
N LEU A 117 -19.26 -15.94 18.58
CA LEU A 117 -19.33 -16.26 17.15
C LEU A 117 -19.15 -17.76 16.89
N PRO A 118 -19.76 -18.29 15.81
CA PRO A 118 -19.39 -19.61 15.30
C PRO A 118 -17.89 -19.68 15.02
N ALA A 119 -17.22 -20.72 15.55
CA ALA A 119 -15.79 -20.94 15.37
C ALA A 119 -15.26 -20.76 13.92
N PRO A 120 -15.92 -21.29 12.86
CA PRO A 120 -15.45 -21.07 11.49
C PRO A 120 -15.50 -19.59 11.08
N LEU A 121 -16.53 -18.86 11.50
CA LEU A 121 -16.69 -17.44 11.17
C LEU A 121 -15.67 -16.56 11.90
N ALA A 122 -15.36 -16.89 13.16
CA ALA A 122 -14.31 -16.23 13.92
C ALA A 122 -12.91 -16.48 13.32
N ALA A 123 -12.65 -17.68 12.80
CA ALA A 123 -11.40 -17.97 12.08
C ALA A 123 -11.31 -17.18 10.77
N GLU A 124 -12.39 -17.15 9.99
CA GLU A 124 -12.40 -16.44 8.71
C GLU A 124 -12.23 -14.92 8.89
N LEU A 125 -12.78 -14.34 9.97
CA LEU A 125 -12.53 -12.94 10.31
C LEU A 125 -11.05 -12.67 10.60
N ARG A 126 -10.41 -13.53 11.40
CA ARG A 126 -8.98 -13.40 11.72
C ARG A 126 -8.13 -13.46 10.44
N ASP A 127 -8.40 -14.43 9.58
CA ASP A 127 -7.68 -14.61 8.32
C ASP A 127 -7.87 -13.39 7.41
N ALA A 128 -9.10 -12.86 7.29
CA ALA A 128 -9.38 -11.68 6.50
C ALA A 128 -8.67 -10.42 7.05
N GLN A 129 -8.65 -10.25 8.38
CA GLN A 129 -7.93 -9.15 9.03
C GLN A 129 -6.41 -9.24 8.80
N GLN A 130 -5.84 -10.44 8.95
CA GLN A 130 -4.41 -10.68 8.69
C GLN A 130 -4.05 -10.43 7.22
N LEU A 131 -4.90 -10.87 6.29
CA LEU A 131 -4.70 -10.64 4.87
C LEU A 131 -4.68 -9.14 4.53
N VAL A 132 -5.55 -8.33 5.15
CA VAL A 132 -5.54 -6.87 4.97
C VAL A 132 -4.24 -6.24 5.44
N VAL A 133 -3.74 -6.64 6.61
CA VAL A 133 -2.45 -6.15 7.15
C VAL A 133 -1.30 -6.47 6.20
N LEU A 134 -1.23 -7.72 5.72
CA LEU A 134 -0.22 -8.17 4.76
C LEU A 134 -0.33 -7.42 3.43
N ALA A 135 -1.53 -7.31 2.87
CA ALA A 135 -1.75 -6.64 1.59
C ALA A 135 -1.42 -5.15 1.66
N ARG A 136 -1.74 -4.47 2.78
CA ARG A 136 -1.39 -3.07 3.02
C ARG A 136 0.12 -2.89 3.06
N ARG A 137 0.86 -3.77 3.76
CA ARG A 137 2.32 -3.73 3.79
C ARG A 137 2.91 -3.90 2.38
N VAL A 138 2.48 -4.92 1.63
CA VAL A 138 2.95 -5.17 0.25
C VAL A 138 2.67 -3.97 -0.66
N HIS A 139 1.50 -3.34 -0.52
CA HIS A 139 1.16 -2.12 -1.25
C HIS A 139 2.11 -0.97 -0.88
N ASN A 140 2.29 -0.69 0.41
CA ASN A 140 3.14 0.41 0.88
C ASN A 140 4.62 0.19 0.50
N ASP A 141 5.11 -1.05 0.52
CA ASP A 141 6.47 -1.38 0.06
C ASP A 141 6.63 -1.11 -1.44
N ALA A 142 5.65 -1.51 -2.25
CA ALA A 142 5.66 -1.22 -3.69
C ALA A 142 5.61 0.29 -3.98
N VAL A 143 4.84 1.06 -3.21
CA VAL A 143 4.78 2.53 -3.28
C VAL A 143 6.14 3.13 -2.92
N ARG A 144 6.76 2.67 -1.82
CA ARG A 144 8.08 3.12 -1.36
C ARG A 144 9.15 2.87 -2.42
N ASP A 145 9.22 1.66 -2.97
CA ASP A 145 10.17 1.28 -4.02
C ASP A 145 10.05 2.17 -5.25
N THR A 146 8.81 2.54 -5.60
CA THR A 146 8.52 3.40 -6.75
C THR A 146 8.92 4.85 -6.47
N ARG A 147 8.63 5.39 -5.29
CA ARG A 147 9.06 6.74 -4.86
C ARG A 147 10.59 6.86 -4.81
N VAL A 148 11.28 5.88 -4.24
CA VAL A 148 12.76 5.85 -4.17
C VAL A 148 13.39 5.79 -5.56
N LEU A 149 12.78 5.10 -6.53
CA LEU A 149 13.29 5.11 -7.91
C LEU A 149 13.05 6.48 -8.57
N ARG A 150 11.86 7.05 -8.41
CA ARG A 150 11.49 8.35 -8.99
C ARG A 150 12.29 9.52 -8.44
N SER A 151 12.76 9.45 -7.19
CA SER A 151 13.56 10.51 -6.57
C SER A 151 15.01 10.60 -7.10
N ARG A 152 15.48 9.61 -7.87
CA ARG A 152 16.85 9.63 -8.42
C ARG A 152 17.02 10.74 -9.46
N ARG A 153 18.04 11.59 -9.29
CA ARG A 153 18.30 12.79 -10.12
C ARG A 153 18.22 12.52 -11.62
N LEU A 154 18.84 11.44 -12.09
CA LEU A 154 18.85 11.10 -13.52
C LEU A 154 17.45 10.69 -14.04
N VAL A 155 16.66 9.96 -13.25
CA VAL A 155 15.27 9.59 -13.62
C VAL A 155 14.40 10.85 -13.73
N ARG A 156 14.64 11.82 -12.84
CA ARG A 156 13.94 13.11 -12.84
C ARG A 156 14.35 13.99 -14.02
N TRP A 157 15.64 14.08 -14.31
CA TRP A 157 16.17 14.86 -15.44
C TRP A 157 15.68 14.35 -16.80
N PHE A 158 15.65 13.03 -16.98
CA PHE A 158 15.14 12.42 -18.21
C PHE A 158 13.62 12.22 -18.24
N HIS A 159 12.90 12.70 -17.21
CA HIS A 159 11.44 12.59 -17.09
C HIS A 159 10.88 11.19 -17.40
N LEU A 160 11.63 10.14 -17.03
CA LEU A 160 11.36 8.76 -17.48
C LEU A 160 10.05 8.17 -16.93
N TYR A 161 9.42 8.86 -15.97
CA TYR A 161 8.13 8.48 -15.38
C TYR A 161 6.92 9.01 -16.15
N GLY A 162 7.13 9.87 -17.17
CA GLY A 162 6.05 10.43 -17.98
C GLY A 162 4.98 11.12 -17.13
N THR A 163 3.72 10.91 -17.49
CA THR A 163 2.54 11.48 -16.82
C THR A 163 1.98 10.62 -15.69
N ALA A 164 2.70 9.55 -15.29
CA ALA A 164 2.18 8.66 -14.25
C ALA A 164 2.15 9.37 -12.89
N PRO A 165 1.00 9.42 -12.20
CA PRO A 165 0.83 10.17 -10.96
C PRO A 165 1.69 9.58 -9.84
N GLU A 166 1.88 10.35 -8.77
CA GLU A 166 2.68 9.90 -7.65
C GLU A 166 1.96 8.77 -6.89
N PRO A 167 2.59 7.61 -6.68
CA PRO A 167 1.98 6.55 -5.88
C PRO A 167 1.89 7.01 -4.42
N VAL A 168 0.72 6.86 -3.81
CA VAL A 168 0.44 7.30 -2.44
C VAL A 168 0.30 6.08 -1.53
N TYR A 169 0.63 6.24 -0.24
CA TYR A 169 0.49 5.18 0.77
C TYR A 169 -0.98 4.85 1.02
N PHE A 170 -1.26 3.83 1.83
CA PHE A 170 -2.60 3.56 2.33
C PHE A 170 -2.56 3.29 3.83
N GLU A 171 -3.37 4.02 4.59
CA GLU A 171 -3.30 4.11 6.04
C GLU A 171 -4.67 3.78 6.65
N ILE A 172 -4.74 2.63 7.32
CA ILE A 172 -5.87 2.20 8.15
C ILE A 172 -5.29 1.82 9.51
N ALA A 173 -6.05 2.06 10.57
CA ALA A 173 -5.79 1.49 11.88
C ALA A 173 -5.62 -0.04 11.78
N ASP A 174 -4.53 -0.54 12.36
CA ASP A 174 -4.36 -1.99 12.47
C ASP A 174 -5.42 -2.55 13.42
N PRO A 175 -6.01 -3.72 13.10
CA PRO A 175 -6.81 -4.44 14.08
C PRO A 175 -5.87 -4.77 15.24
N GLU A 176 -6.13 -4.23 16.42
CA GLU A 176 -5.27 -4.49 17.57
C GLU A 176 -5.11 -6.02 17.73
N PRO A 177 -3.87 -6.54 17.75
CA PRO A 177 -3.66 -7.91 18.17
C PRO A 177 -4.19 -8.00 19.59
N ALA A 178 -5.05 -8.98 19.87
CA ALA A 178 -5.49 -9.27 21.22
C ALA A 178 -4.26 -9.27 22.13
N ALA A 179 -4.23 -8.38 23.13
CA ALA A 179 -3.07 -8.09 23.95
C ALA A 179 -2.33 -9.38 24.31
N GLY A 180 -1.16 -9.58 23.68
CA GLY A 180 -0.25 -10.63 24.12
C GLY A 180 0.28 -10.27 25.50
N PRO A 181 0.44 -11.23 26.43
CA PRO A 181 1.03 -10.95 27.72
C PRO A 181 2.52 -10.63 27.51
N GLY A 182 2.86 -9.35 27.43
CA GLY A 182 4.24 -8.93 27.18
C GLY A 182 4.51 -7.43 27.18
N GLY A 183 3.57 -6.61 27.65
CA GLY A 183 3.85 -5.21 28.00
C GLY A 183 4.57 -5.15 29.33
N ALA A 184 5.88 -5.40 29.33
CA ALA A 184 6.77 -4.99 30.41
C ALA A 184 7.77 -4.00 29.81
N ASP A 185 7.48 -2.72 30.05
CA ASP A 185 8.43 -1.64 30.31
C ASP A 185 9.80 -1.75 29.63
N VAL A 186 9.88 -1.26 28.39
CA VAL A 186 11.15 -0.72 27.88
C VAL A 186 11.20 0.75 28.31
N GLU A 187 11.58 0.93 29.57
CA GLU A 187 12.04 2.20 30.10
C GLU A 187 13.31 2.59 29.33
N SER A 188 13.14 3.35 28.24
CA SER A 188 14.23 3.95 27.50
C SER A 188 14.83 5.05 28.37
N GLY A 189 15.84 4.67 29.14
CA GLY A 189 16.69 5.57 29.90
C GLY A 189 17.23 6.67 29.00
N ARG A 190 16.63 7.85 29.07
CA ARG A 190 17.24 9.08 28.56
C ARG A 190 18.47 9.36 29.40
N HIS A 191 19.64 9.15 28.82
CA HIS A 191 20.88 9.75 29.32
C HIS A 191 20.72 11.28 29.29
N PRO A 192 20.87 11.99 30.43
CA PRO A 192 21.04 13.43 30.41
C PRO A 192 22.49 13.73 30.03
N THR A 193 22.67 14.37 28.87
CA THR A 193 23.92 15.05 28.53
C THR A 193 24.09 16.23 29.48
N ALA A 194 25.04 16.13 30.41
CA ALA A 194 25.49 17.25 31.23
C ALA A 194 26.91 17.63 30.79
N MET A 195 27.05 18.94 30.50
CA MET A 195 28.26 19.79 30.33
C MET A 195 29.51 19.18 29.70
#